data_AF-A0A1R1PLX9-F1
#
_entry.id   AF-A0A1R1PLX9-F1
#
_cell.length_a   1.000
_cell.length_b   1.000
_cell.length_c   1.000
_cell.angle_alpha   90.00
_cell.angle_beta   90.00
_cell.angle_gamma   90.00
#
_symmetry.space_group_name_H-M   'P 1'
#
loop_
_entity.id
_entity.type
_entity.pdbx_description
1 polymer ?
#
loop_
_entity_poly.entity_id
_entity_poly.type
_entity_poly.pdbx_seq_one_letter_code
_entity_poly.pdbx_strand_id
1 'polypeptide(L)'
;MRFTCKMFHPNVYENGEVCISILHPPGEDPNMYESSSERWSPVQSVEKILLSVLSMIAEPNDESGANVDASKIFRENREEYNRIVRENVKATLGLN
;
A
#
# COMPACT_ATOMS: atom_id res chain seq x y z
N MET A 1 6.95 -0.58 7.86
CA MET A 1 6.27 -1.90 7.91
C MET A 1 6.55 -2.63 6.60
N ARG A 2 6.68 -3.97 6.61
CA ARG A 2 7.02 -4.75 5.42
C ARG A 2 6.23 -6.06 5.34
N PHE A 3 5.60 -6.33 4.20
CA PHE A 3 5.06 -7.65 3.88
C PHE A 3 6.19 -8.62 3.57
N THR A 4 6.07 -9.87 4.04
CA THR A 4 7.06 -10.93 3.77
C THR A 4 6.67 -11.82 2.60
N CYS A 5 5.41 -11.78 2.17
CA CYS A 5 4.92 -12.46 0.98
C CYS A 5 5.05 -11.56 -0.27
N LYS A 6 4.90 -12.17 -1.45
CA LYS A 6 4.86 -11.42 -2.71
C LYS A 6 3.62 -10.53 -2.76
N MET A 7 3.83 -9.24 -2.95
CA MET A 7 2.77 -8.24 -3.07
C MET A 7 2.79 -7.60 -4.46
N PHE A 8 1.60 -7.32 -5.01
CA PHE A 8 1.42 -6.52 -6.21
C PHE A 8 0.36 -5.47 -5.90
N HIS A 9 0.80 -4.27 -5.50
CA HIS A 9 -0.08 -3.24 -4.95
C HIS A 9 0.51 -1.84 -5.18
N PRO A 10 -0.29 -0.84 -5.60
CA PRO A 10 0.17 0.55 -5.81
C PRO A 10 1.01 1.12 -4.67
N ASN A 11 0.59 0.92 -3.42
CA ASN A 11 1.25 1.46 -2.22
C ASN A 11 2.24 0.50 -1.52
N VAL A 12 2.71 -0.55 -2.22
CA VAL A 12 3.72 -1.49 -1.67
C VAL A 12 4.87 -1.64 -2.65
N TYR A 13 6.08 -1.29 -2.21
CA TYR A 13 7.31 -1.45 -3.00
C TYR A 13 7.59 -2.91 -3.33
N GLU A 14 8.40 -3.18 -4.35
CA GLU A 14 8.77 -4.55 -4.76
C GLU A 14 9.46 -5.35 -3.64
N ASN A 15 10.16 -4.66 -2.74
CA ASN A 15 10.79 -5.26 -1.56
C ASN A 15 9.79 -5.55 -0.41
N GLY A 16 8.50 -5.26 -0.60
CA GLY A 16 7.41 -5.45 0.35
C GLY A 16 7.19 -4.29 1.32
N GLU A 17 7.98 -3.21 1.27
CA GLU A 17 7.80 -2.06 2.15
C GLU A 17 6.49 -1.32 1.84
N VAL A 18 5.74 -0.99 2.89
CA VAL A 18 4.45 -0.29 2.77
C VAL A 18 4.67 1.22 2.79
N CYS A 19 4.08 1.91 1.82
CA CYS A 19 4.17 3.36 1.64
C CYS A 19 2.80 4.01 1.86
N ILE A 20 2.51 4.43 3.09
CA ILE A 20 1.28 5.16 3.46
C ILE A 20 1.63 6.24 4.48
N SER A 21 0.89 7.35 4.43
CA SER A 21 1.13 8.56 5.22
C SER A 21 1.37 8.31 6.71
N ILE A 22 0.58 7.43 7.35
CA ILE A 22 0.70 7.11 8.78
C ILE A 22 2.07 6.52 9.17
N LEU A 23 2.86 6.03 8.20
CA LEU A 23 4.21 5.51 8.40
C LEU A 23 5.30 6.53 8.04
N HIS A 24 4.95 7.67 7.47
CA HIS A 24 5.91 8.72 7.14
C HIS A 24 6.30 9.53 8.39
N PRO A 25 7.56 10.01 8.46
CA PRO A 25 8.02 10.82 9.59
C PRO A 25 7.12 12.03 9.87
N PRO A 26 7.03 12.49 11.13
CA PRO A 26 6.28 13.70 11.47
C PRO A 26 6.88 14.93 10.79
N GLY A 27 6.02 15.90 10.45
CA GLY A 27 6.42 17.17 9.85
C GLY A 27 5.66 17.48 8.56
N GLU A 28 5.95 18.64 7.96
CA GLU A 28 5.38 19.04 6.68
C GLU A 28 5.86 18.11 5.56
N ASP A 29 4.96 17.78 4.65
CA ASP A 29 5.32 17.01 3.47
C ASP A 29 6.16 17.86 2.53
N PRO A 30 7.41 17.46 2.22
CA PRO A 30 8.22 18.17 1.23
C PRO A 30 7.51 18.34 -0.11
N ASN A 31 6.60 17.43 -0.43
CA ASN A 31 5.82 17.41 -1.66
C ASN A 31 4.39 17.95 -1.49
N MET A 32 3.99 18.33 -0.26
CA MET A 32 2.65 18.85 0.08
C MET A 32 1.45 17.97 -0.32
N TYR A 33 1.64 16.68 -0.50
CA TYR A 33 0.55 15.73 -0.78
C TYR A 33 -0.20 15.30 0.50
N GLU A 34 0.47 15.36 1.65
CA GLU A 34 -0.05 14.84 2.92
C GLU A 34 -0.21 15.94 3.97
N SER A 35 -1.33 15.91 4.71
CA SER A 35 -1.49 16.73 5.90
C SER A 35 -0.66 16.20 7.07
N SER A 36 -0.24 17.07 7.98
CA SER A 36 0.49 16.67 9.18
C SER A 36 -0.30 15.72 10.09
N SER A 37 -1.64 15.77 10.03
CA SER A 37 -2.53 14.85 10.75
C SER A 37 -2.55 13.42 10.21
N GLU A 38 -2.23 13.23 8.92
CA GLU A 38 -2.18 11.90 8.29
C GLU A 38 -0.86 11.18 8.55
N ARG A 39 0.16 11.91 9.03
CA ARG A 39 1.50 11.38 9.28
C ARG A 39 1.66 10.72 10.64
N TRP A 40 2.79 10.03 10.82
CA TRP A 40 3.11 9.43 12.10
C TRP A 40 3.15 10.49 13.21
N SER A 41 2.49 10.18 14.32
CA SER A 41 2.58 10.96 15.55
C SER A 41 2.42 10.05 16.77
N PRO A 42 2.87 10.45 17.96
CA PRO A 42 2.80 9.61 19.16
C PRO A 42 1.38 9.21 19.60
N VAL A 43 0.34 9.82 19.03
CA VAL A 43 -1.08 9.47 19.28
C VAL A 43 -1.58 8.31 18.41
N GLN A 44 -0.78 7.87 17.44
CA GLN A 44 -1.09 6.72 16.62
C GLN A 44 -0.73 5.42 17.35
N SER A 45 -1.44 4.33 17.00
CA SER A 45 -1.22 3.01 17.58
C SER A 45 -0.94 1.99 16.47
N VAL A 46 -0.39 0.83 16.84
CA VAL A 46 -0.21 -0.30 15.91
C VAL A 46 -1.56 -0.73 15.32
N GLU A 47 -2.63 -0.70 16.12
CA GLU A 47 -3.98 -0.98 15.65
C GLU A 47 -4.41 -0.02 14.54
N LYS A 48 -4.21 1.29 14.72
CA LYS A 48 -4.52 2.29 13.68
C LYS A 48 -3.69 2.06 12.42
N ILE A 49 -2.41 1.70 12.54
CA ILE A 49 -1.57 1.34 11.39
C ILE A 49 -2.18 0.15 10.64
N LEU A 50 -2.56 -0.92 11.34
CA LEU A 50 -3.13 -2.11 10.70
C LEU A 50 -4.49 -1.81 10.04
N LEU A 51 -5.33 -0.97 10.66
CA LEU A 51 -6.56 -0.48 10.06
C LEU A 51 -6.29 0.32 8.78
N SER A 52 -5.31 1.23 8.80
CA SER A 52 -4.90 1.96 7.59
C SER A 52 -4.39 1.02 6.48
N VAL A 53 -3.68 -0.06 6.83
CA VAL A 53 -3.25 -1.08 5.86
C VAL A 53 -4.43 -1.84 5.27
N LEU A 54 -5.45 -2.18 6.07
CA LEU A 54 -6.68 -2.81 5.58
C LEU A 54 -7.43 -1.88 4.62
N SER A 55 -7.58 -0.61 4.98
CA SER A 55 -8.17 0.41 4.10
C SER A 55 -7.37 0.55 2.80
N MET A 56 -6.04 0.61 2.88
CA MET A 56 -5.16 0.69 1.71
C MET A 56 -5.32 -0.51 0.77
N ILE A 57 -5.45 -1.74 1.30
CA ILE A 57 -5.67 -2.94 0.48
C ILE A 57 -7.03 -2.90 -0.22
N ALA A 58 -8.06 -2.39 0.45
CA ALA A 58 -9.41 -2.28 -0.09
C ALA A 58 -9.52 -1.16 -1.14
N GLU A 59 -8.84 -0.05 -0.90
CA GLU A 59 -8.87 1.17 -1.70
C GLU A 59 -7.44 1.61 -2.06
N PRO A 60 -6.81 0.97 -3.07
CA PRO A 60 -5.46 1.34 -3.48
C PRO A 60 -5.39 2.79 -3.96
N ASN A 61 -4.35 3.52 -3.55
CA ASN A 61 -4.07 4.88 -4.02
C ASN A 61 -3.00 4.83 -5.13
N ASP A 62 -3.37 5.20 -6.35
CA ASP A 62 -2.52 5.20 -7.54
C ASP A 62 -1.96 6.59 -7.91
N GLU A 63 -2.27 7.65 -7.16
CA GLU A 63 -1.75 9.01 -7.36
C GLU A 63 -0.30 9.15 -6.89
N SER A 64 0.06 8.42 -5.83
CA SER A 64 1.40 8.39 -5.21
C SER A 64 1.95 6.97 -5.07
N GLY A 65 1.76 6.14 -6.10
CA GLY A 65 2.11 4.72 -6.06
C GLY A 65 3.61 4.46 -5.87
N ALA A 66 3.95 3.70 -4.82
CA ALA A 66 5.26 3.10 -4.60
C ALA A 66 5.64 2.04 -5.65
N ASN A 67 4.65 1.42 -6.29
CA ASN A 67 4.82 0.48 -7.38
C ASN A 67 4.13 1.00 -8.65
N VAL A 68 4.94 1.54 -9.56
CA VAL A 68 4.47 2.19 -10.80
C VAL A 68 3.71 1.22 -11.70
N ASP A 69 4.18 -0.02 -11.81
CA ASP A 69 3.52 -1.05 -12.63
C ASP A 69 2.16 -1.44 -12.05
N ALA A 70 2.08 -1.64 -10.73
CA ALA A 70 0.83 -1.93 -10.06
C ALA A 70 -0.17 -0.77 -10.20
N SER A 71 0.28 0.48 -10.04
CA SER A 71 -0.55 1.67 -10.26
C SER A 71 -1.07 1.75 -11.70
N LYS A 72 -0.19 1.54 -12.68
CA LYS A 72 -0.56 1.59 -14.10
C LYS A 72 -1.60 0.53 -14.45
N ILE A 73 -1.36 -0.73 -14.08
CA ILE A 73 -2.31 -1.82 -14.35
C ILE A 73 -3.62 -1.60 -13.59
N PHE A 74 -3.57 -1.14 -12.33
CA PHE A 74 -4.78 -0.84 -11.55
C PHE A 74 -5.68 0.20 -12.22
N ARG A 75 -5.07 1.23 -12.84
CA ARG A 75 -5.75 2.32 -13.56
C ARG A 75 -6.24 1.91 -14.95
N GLU A 76 -5.39 1.25 -15.73
CA GLU A 76 -5.64 0.98 -17.15
C GLU A 76 -6.33 -0.38 -17.40
N ASN A 77 -6.13 -1.37 -16.53
CA ASN A 77 -6.67 -2.71 -16.69
C ASN A 77 -6.98 -3.39 -15.34
N ARG A 78 -8.12 -3.00 -14.76
CA ARG A 78 -8.56 -3.51 -13.46
C ARG A 78 -8.77 -5.03 -13.43
N GLU A 79 -9.16 -5.64 -14.54
CA GLU A 79 -9.35 -7.09 -14.63
C GLU A 79 -8.02 -7.84 -14.47
N GLU A 80 -6.99 -7.38 -15.18
CA GLU A 80 -5.64 -7.95 -15.08
C GLU A 80 -5.04 -7.74 -13.68
N TYR A 81 -5.21 -6.56 -13.09
CA TYR A 81 -4.81 -6.30 -11.70
C TYR A 81 -5.43 -7.34 -10.76
N ASN A 82 -6.75 -7.54 -10.84
CA ASN A 82 -7.48 -8.49 -10.01
C ASN A 82 -7.00 -9.94 -10.25
N ARG A 83 -6.65 -10.29 -11.49
CA ARG A 83 -6.10 -11.61 -11.83
C ARG A 83 -4.74 -11.82 -11.15
N ILE A 84 -3.80 -10.89 -11.30
CA ILE A 84 -2.46 -10.98 -10.68
C ILE A 84 -2.57 -11.08 -9.15
N VAL A 85 -3.39 -10.23 -8.53
CA VAL A 85 -3.59 -10.24 -7.07
C VAL A 85 -4.15 -11.58 -6.59
N ARG A 86 -5.17 -12.14 -7.27
CA ARG A 86 -5.73 -13.45 -6.91
C ARG A 86 -4.71 -14.59 -7.02
N GLU A 87 -3.86 -14.58 -8.05
CA GLU A 87 -2.80 -15.57 -8.19
C GLU A 87 -1.76 -15.44 -7.07
N ASN A 88 -1.38 -14.22 -6.67
CA ASN A 88 -0.50 -14.01 -5.52
C ASN A 88 -1.13 -14.49 -4.19
N VAL A 89 -2.44 -14.29 -4.00
CA VAL A 89 -3.16 -14.80 -2.81
C VAL A 89 -3.12 -16.33 -2.77
N LYS A 90 -3.42 -16.99 -3.90
CA LYS A 90 -3.36 -18.46 -4.00
C LYS A 90 -1.96 -18.99 -3.67
N ALA A 91 -0.93 -18.42 -4.29
CA ALA A 91 0.45 -18.80 -4.04
C ALA A 91 0.87 -18.61 -2.58
N THR A 92 0.43 -17.51 -1.94
CA THR A 92 0.70 -17.23 -0.52
C THR A 92 0.01 -18.23 0.42
N LEU A 93 -1.15 -18.76 0.00
CA LEU A 93 -1.88 -19.81 0.73
C LEU A 93 -1.39 -21.24 0.41
N GLY A 94 -0.41 -21.40 -0.48
CA GLY A 94 0.08 -22.71 -0.92
C GLY A 94 -0.93 -23.47 -1.80
N LEU A 95 -1.86 -22.76 -2.43
CA LEU A 95 -2.88 -23.32 -3.33
C LEU A 95 -2.36 -23.22 -4.76
N ASN A 96 -1.57 -24.20 -5.20
CA ASN A 96 -1.07 -24.31 -6.58
C ASN A 96 -1.89 -25.32 -7.38
#